data_AF-A0A927D6M4-F1
#
_entry.id   AF-A0A927D6M4-F1
#
_cell.length_a   1.000
_cell.length_b   1.000
_cell.length_c   1.000
_cell.angle_alpha   90.00
_cell.angle_beta   90.00
_cell.angle_gamma   90.00
#
_symmetry.space_group_name_H-M   'P 1'
#
loop_
_entity.id
_entity.type
_entity.pdbx_description
1 polymer ?
#
loop_
_entity_poly.entity_id
_entity_poly.type
_entity_poly.pdbx_seq_one_letter_code
_entity_poly.pdbx_strand_id
1 'polypeptide(L)'
;MLFEVVKTPDGESPSWVRDAWVGVQFQAQQGAPVSMPTRAAGTRLDPLSRLLKSAPSGPDVTERRGYSVGARDVLGLLALRDEAAAQWYLDHVPQMLNPDQVFMFDETCCRAITALTPL
;
A
#
# COMPACT_ATOMS: atom_id res chain seq x y z
N MET A 1 4.67 -13.14 9.45
CA MET A 1 6.06 -13.14 8.91
C MET A 1 6.54 -11.70 8.87
N LEU A 2 7.83 -11.44 9.12
CA LEU A 2 8.37 -10.08 9.19
C LEU A 2 8.80 -9.60 7.80
N PHE A 3 8.47 -8.36 7.46
CA PHE A 3 8.83 -7.70 6.21
C PHE A 3 9.40 -6.31 6.46
N GLU A 4 10.19 -5.82 5.51
CA GLU A 4 10.66 -4.45 5.42
C GLU A 4 10.19 -3.83 4.11
N VAL A 5 9.70 -2.59 4.16
CA VAL A 5 9.43 -1.79 2.96
C VAL A 5 10.77 -1.26 2.42
N VAL A 6 11.21 -1.75 1.27
CA VAL A 6 12.51 -1.43 0.67
C VAL A 6 12.43 -0.46 -0.50
N LYS A 7 11.22 -0.14 -0.97
CA LYS A 7 10.96 0.86 -2.02
C LYS A 7 9.73 1.66 -1.67
N THR A 8 9.64 2.89 -2.17
CA THR A 8 8.46 3.75 -2.04
C THR A 8 7.23 3.00 -2.53
N PRO A 9 6.21 2.77 -1.68
CA PRO A 9 4.97 2.14 -2.11
C PRO A 9 4.19 3.02 -3.09
N ASP A 10 3.45 2.38 -3.99
CA ASP A 10 2.43 3.08 -4.78
C ASP A 10 1.30 3.59 -3.88
N GLY A 11 0.64 4.67 -4.27
CA GLY A 11 -0.52 5.18 -3.56
C GLY A 11 -0.86 6.61 -3.93
N GLU A 12 -2.00 7.11 -3.45
CA GLU A 12 -2.51 8.45 -3.74
C GLU A 12 -1.96 9.52 -2.78
N SER A 13 -1.29 9.12 -1.69
CA SER A 13 -0.69 10.06 -0.75
C SER A 13 0.48 10.85 -1.38
N PRO A 14 0.79 12.05 -0.85
CA PRO A 14 1.94 12.84 -1.30
C PRO A 14 3.24 12.03 -1.28
N SER A 15 4.16 12.33 -2.19
CA SER A 15 5.41 11.57 -2.34
C SER A 15 6.19 11.48 -1.03
N TRP A 16 6.30 12.57 -0.27
CA TRP A 16 7.01 12.60 1.01
C TRP A 16 6.40 11.64 2.06
N VAL A 17 5.08 11.46 2.07
CA VAL A 17 4.40 10.47 2.92
C VAL A 17 4.71 9.06 2.45
N ARG A 18 4.72 8.84 1.12
CA ARG A 18 5.04 7.53 0.56
C ARG A 18 6.48 7.13 0.82
N ASP A 19 7.41 8.07 0.70
CA ASP A 19 8.85 7.85 0.89
C ASP A 19 9.18 7.51 2.34
N ALA A 20 8.42 8.06 3.31
CA ALA A 20 8.58 7.77 4.74
C ALA A 20 8.35 6.29 5.10
N TRP A 21 7.61 5.55 4.28
CA TRP A 21 7.41 4.12 4.47
C TRP A 21 8.70 3.31 4.27
N VAL A 22 9.67 3.79 3.49
CA VAL A 22 10.91 3.05 3.22
C VAL A 22 11.69 2.86 4.51
N GLY A 23 11.97 1.60 4.86
CA GLY A 23 12.64 1.17 6.09
C GLY A 23 11.67 0.80 7.24
N VAL A 24 10.35 0.97 7.05
CA VAL A 24 9.37 0.46 8.03
C VAL A 24 9.34 -1.05 7.98
N GLN A 25 9.47 -1.68 9.15
CA GLN A 25 9.37 -3.12 9.32
C GLN A 25 8.05 -3.47 9.96
N PHE A 26 7.35 -4.48 9.45
CA PHE A 26 6.02 -4.85 9.93
C PHE A 26 5.78 -6.35 9.90
N GLN A 27 4.91 -6.83 10.79
CA GLN A 27 4.43 -8.20 10.76
C GLN A 27 3.18 -8.29 9.88
N ALA A 28 3.29 -8.99 8.76
CA ALA A 28 2.13 -9.28 7.92
C ALA A 28 1.21 -10.31 8.61
N GLN A 29 -0.11 -10.11 8.47
CA GLN A 29 -1.13 -11.03 8.97
C GLN A 29 -1.01 -12.43 8.35
N GLN A 30 -0.51 -12.49 7.11
CA GLN A 30 -0.24 -13.73 6.40
C GLN A 30 1.22 -13.75 5.92
N GLY A 31 1.82 -14.95 5.87
CA GLY A 31 3.19 -15.13 5.41
C GLY A 31 3.36 -15.14 3.89
N ALA A 32 2.26 -15.24 3.15
CA ALA A 32 2.23 -15.22 1.68
C ALA A 32 1.49 -13.96 1.19
N PRO A 33 1.83 -13.43 0.00
CA PRO A 33 1.10 -12.32 -0.58
C PRO A 33 -0.34 -12.72 -0.91
N VAL A 34 -1.30 -11.88 -0.54
CA VAL A 34 -2.70 -12.00 -0.94
C VAL A 34 -2.93 -11.28 -2.25
N SER A 35 -3.70 -11.89 -3.16
CA SER A 35 -4.20 -11.22 -4.37
C SER A 35 -5.46 -10.44 -4.01
N MET A 36 -5.47 -9.14 -4.27
CA MET A 36 -6.67 -8.31 -4.16
C MET A 36 -6.97 -7.61 -5.49
N PRO A 37 -8.24 -7.59 -5.93
CA PRO A 37 -8.64 -6.78 -7.08
C PRO A 37 -8.46 -5.31 -6.70
N THR A 38 -7.51 -4.64 -7.34
CA THR A 38 -7.36 -3.19 -7.20
C THR A 38 -7.97 -2.51 -8.41
N ARG A 39 -8.87 -1.57 -8.15
CA ARG A 39 -9.44 -0.73 -9.20
C ARG A 39 -8.39 0.33 -9.52
N ALA A 40 -7.68 0.17 -10.63
CA ALA A 40 -6.82 1.24 -11.10
C ALA A 40 -7.68 2.49 -11.35
N ALA A 41 -7.38 3.60 -10.68
CA ALA A 41 -7.96 4.91 -10.97
C ALA A 41 -7.36 5.44 -12.29
N GLY A 42 -7.62 4.73 -13.38
CA GLY A 42 -7.03 4.97 -14.68
C GLY A 42 -8.11 5.06 -15.75
N THR A 43 -8.82 6.18 -15.82
CA THR A 43 -9.34 6.66 -17.10
C THR A 43 -9.18 8.17 -17.17
N ARG A 44 -8.04 8.62 -17.70
CA ARG A 44 -8.07 9.82 -18.54
C ARG A 44 -9.08 9.52 -19.63
N LEU A 45 -10.24 10.17 -19.57
CA LEU A 45 -11.21 10.16 -20.66
C LEU A 45 -10.57 10.89 -21.83
N ASP A 46 -9.87 10.15 -22.69
CA ASP A 46 -9.45 10.66 -23.99
C ASP A 46 -10.72 10.94 -24.81
N PRO A 47 -10.99 12.20 -25.21
CA PRO A 47 -12.23 12.54 -25.91
C PRO A 47 -12.38 11.83 -27.26
N LEU A 48 -11.30 11.26 -27.81
CA LEU A 48 -11.32 10.45 -29.02
C LEU A 48 -11.92 9.03 -28.83
N SER A 49 -11.97 8.50 -27.62
CA SER A 49 -12.45 7.13 -27.36
C SER A 49 -13.96 6.94 -27.52
N ARG A 50 -14.73 8.04 -27.69
CA ARG A 50 -16.19 7.97 -27.92
C ARG A 50 -16.57 7.54 -29.34
N LEU A 51 -15.63 7.52 -30.28
CA LEU A 51 -15.89 7.17 -31.69
C LEU A 51 -15.73 5.68 -32.01
N LEU A 52 -15.17 4.86 -31.11
CA LEU A 52 -14.96 3.43 -31.33
C LEU A 52 -15.88 2.59 -30.42
N LYS A 53 -17.12 2.36 -30.87
CA LYS A 53 -18.15 1.55 -30.19
C LYS A 53 -17.90 0.02 -30.25
N SER A 54 -16.68 -0.46 -29.96
CA SER A 54 -16.46 -1.93 -29.93
C SER A 54 -15.31 -2.43 -29.04
N ALA A 55 -14.81 -1.63 -28.09
CA ALA A 55 -13.89 -2.14 -27.07
C ALA A 55 -14.63 -2.35 -25.74
N PRO A 56 -14.44 -3.48 -25.04
CA PRO A 56 -14.94 -3.63 -23.68
C PRO A 56 -14.18 -2.65 -22.77
N SER A 57 -14.76 -1.47 -22.57
CA SER A 57 -14.28 -0.45 -21.64
C SER A 57 -14.66 -0.84 -20.21
N GLY A 58 -14.11 -1.94 -19.71
CA GLY A 58 -14.08 -2.24 -18.27
C GLY A 58 -12.90 -1.51 -17.63
N PRO A 59 -13.00 -1.04 -16.37
CA PRO A 59 -11.80 -0.63 -15.65
C PRO A 59 -10.86 -1.84 -15.60
N ASP A 60 -9.60 -1.67 -16.00
CA ASP A 60 -8.58 -2.69 -15.85
C ASP A 60 -8.50 -3.05 -14.36
N VAL A 61 -9.10 -4.19 -14.00
CA VAL A 61 -8.98 -4.76 -12.65
C VAL A 61 -7.63 -5.45 -12.63
N THR A 62 -6.59 -4.70 -12.30
CA THR A 62 -5.27 -5.29 -12.05
C THR A 62 -5.32 -5.97 -10.68
N GLU A 63 -5.14 -7.28 -10.66
CA GLU A 63 -4.85 -8.01 -9.44
C GLU A 63 -3.50 -7.53 -8.90
N ARG A 64 -3.51 -6.94 -7.69
CA ARG A 64 -2.27 -6.62 -6.98
C ARG A 64 -2.04 -7.65 -5.90
N ARG A 65 -0.80 -8.10 -5.81
CA ARG A 65 -0.34 -9.04 -4.78
C ARG A 65 0.42 -8.28 -3.73
N GLY A 66 0.10 -8.50 -2.46
CA GLY A 66 0.71 -7.75 -1.38
C GLY A 66 0.56 -8.38 -0.01
N TYR A 67 1.18 -7.74 0.98
CA TYR A 67 1.18 -8.16 2.37
C TYR A 67 0.23 -7.29 3.17
N SER A 68 -0.77 -7.93 3.79
CA SER A 68 -1.73 -7.25 4.65
C SER A 68 -1.21 -7.08 6.07
N VAL A 69 -1.45 -5.92 6.67
CA VAL A 69 -1.12 -5.59 8.06
C VAL A 69 -2.22 -4.73 8.66
N GLY A 70 -2.43 -4.80 9.97
CA GLY A 70 -3.36 -3.90 10.66
C GLY A 70 -2.97 -2.45 10.42
N ALA A 71 -3.91 -1.64 9.90
CA ALA A 71 -3.62 -0.26 9.50
C ALA A 71 -3.17 0.60 10.68
N ARG A 72 -3.85 0.47 11.82
CA ARG A 72 -3.48 1.15 13.06
C ARG A 72 -2.07 0.80 13.52
N ASP A 73 -1.70 -0.48 13.48
CA ASP A 73 -0.39 -0.94 13.96
C ASP A 73 0.73 -0.39 13.08
N VAL A 74 0.57 -0.46 11.76
CA VAL A 74 1.61 0.00 10.83
C VAL A 74 1.73 1.53 10.79
N LEU A 75 0.64 2.26 11.03
CA LEU A 75 0.71 3.71 11.23
C LEU A 75 1.42 4.08 12.54
N GLY A 76 1.27 3.27 13.59
CA GLY A 76 2.08 3.40 14.80
C GLY A 76 3.58 3.20 14.51
N LEU A 77 3.92 2.22 13.68
CA LEU A 77 5.30 1.97 13.25
C LEU A 77 5.84 3.10 12.35
N LEU A 78 5.01 3.69 11.50
CA LEU A 78 5.36 4.89 10.74
C LEU A 78 5.66 6.06 11.68
N ALA A 79 4.83 6.28 12.70
CA ALA A 79 5.01 7.38 13.66
C ALA A 79 6.34 7.30 14.43
N LEU A 80 6.85 6.10 14.68
CA LEU A 80 8.17 5.90 15.30
C LEU A 80 9.33 6.32 14.39
N ARG A 81 9.10 6.38 13.07
CA ARG A 81 10.11 6.70 12.06
C ARG A 81 10.00 8.12 11.56
N ASP A 82 8.77 8.55 11.25
CA ASP A 82 8.44 9.85 10.70
C ASP A 82 7.05 10.26 11.22
N GLU A 83 7.07 11.09 12.27
CA GLU A 83 5.85 11.59 12.92
C GLU A 83 4.98 12.42 11.96
N ALA A 84 5.59 13.22 11.08
CA ALA A 84 4.86 14.07 10.15
C ALA A 84 4.08 13.23 9.14
N ALA A 85 4.69 12.14 8.64
CA ALA A 85 4.02 11.24 7.70
C ALA A 85 2.85 10.50 8.37
N ALA A 86 3.02 10.07 9.61
CA ALA A 86 1.92 9.47 10.37
C ALA A 86 0.79 10.48 10.63
N GLN A 87 1.12 11.72 10.99
CA GLN A 87 0.14 12.78 11.21
C GLN A 87 -0.68 13.07 9.96
N TRP A 88 -0.06 13.01 8.77
CA TRP A 88 -0.79 13.17 7.52
C TRP A 88 -1.93 12.14 7.37
N TYR A 89 -1.70 10.88 7.74
CA TYR A 89 -2.75 9.86 7.72
C TYR A 89 -3.85 10.13 8.74
N LEU A 90 -3.52 10.65 9.92
CA LEU A 90 -4.52 11.05 10.92
C LEU A 90 -5.43 12.17 10.39
N ASP A 91 -4.84 13.14 9.69
CA ASP A 91 -5.55 14.33 9.20
C ASP A 91 -6.40 14.03 7.95
N HIS A 92 -5.92 13.15 7.05
CA HIS A 92 -6.52 12.96 5.72
C HIS A 92 -7.26 11.64 5.56
N VAL A 93 -6.90 10.62 6.36
CA VAL A 93 -7.43 9.27 6.23
C VAL A 93 -7.74 8.65 7.61
N PRO A 94 -8.47 9.36 8.51
CA PRO A 94 -8.67 8.93 9.89
C PRO A 94 -9.37 7.56 10.02
N GLN A 95 -10.12 7.15 9.00
CA GLN A 95 -10.74 5.83 8.96
C GLN A 95 -9.73 4.69 9.08
N MET A 96 -8.46 4.89 8.68
CA MET A 96 -7.40 3.87 8.81
C MET A 96 -7.05 3.54 10.26
N LEU A 97 -7.51 4.33 11.23
CA LEU A 97 -7.34 4.05 12.66
C LEU A 97 -8.36 3.04 13.20
N ASN A 98 -9.42 2.74 12.43
CA ASN A 98 -10.36 1.71 12.81
C ASN A 98 -9.63 0.34 12.89
N PRO A 99 -9.83 -0.44 13.95
CA PRO A 99 -9.09 -1.69 14.17
C PRO A 99 -9.33 -2.74 13.09
N ASP A 100 -10.47 -2.67 12.39
CA ASP A 100 -10.81 -3.58 11.29
C ASP A 100 -10.17 -3.20 9.96
N GLN A 101 -9.48 -2.06 9.89
CA GLN A 101 -8.84 -1.60 8.66
C GLN A 101 -7.48 -2.24 8.47
N VAL A 102 -7.22 -2.60 7.22
CA VAL A 102 -6.00 -3.27 6.79
C VAL A 102 -5.27 -2.37 5.82
N PHE A 103 -3.96 -2.24 6.02
CA PHE A 103 -3.04 -1.67 5.04
C PHE A 103 -2.46 -2.81 4.22
N MET A 104 -2.31 -2.61 2.91
CA MET A 104 -1.65 -3.59 2.03
C MET A 104 -0.43 -2.94 1.39
N PHE A 105 0.74 -3.53 1.60
CA PHE A 105 1.94 -3.17 0.87
C PHE A 105 2.12 -4.11 -0.31
N ASP A 106 2.43 -3.56 -1.49
CA ASP A 106 2.68 -4.35 -2.69
C ASP A 106 3.91 -5.27 -2.52
N GLU A 107 3.87 -6.47 -3.09
CA GLU A 107 4.97 -7.43 -2.93
C GLU A 107 6.30 -6.91 -3.53
N THR A 108 6.24 -6.06 -4.55
CA THR A 108 7.44 -5.54 -5.24
C THR A 108 8.20 -4.48 -4.45
N CYS A 109 7.55 -3.87 -3.44
CA CYS A 109 8.18 -2.90 -2.55
C CYS A 109 8.61 -3.49 -1.20
N CYS A 110 8.29 -4.76 -0.93
CA CYS A 110 8.59 -5.41 0.33
C CYS A 110 9.68 -6.50 0.19
N ARG A 111 10.44 -6.68 1.26
CA ARG A 111 11.39 -7.79 1.38
C ARG A 111 11.09 -8.58 2.66
N ALA A 112 10.99 -9.89 2.54
CA ALA A 112 10.88 -10.78 3.70
C ALA A 112 12.16 -10.72 4.54
N ILE A 113 11.99 -10.56 5.86
CA ILE A 113 13.07 -10.67 6.83
C ILE A 113 13.02 -12.08 7.42
N THR A 114 13.81 -12.98 6.86
CA THR A 114 14.05 -14.29 7.44
C THR A 114 14.98 -14.09 8.65
N ALA A 115 14.43 -13.96 9.85
CA ALA A 115 15.17 -13.91 11.13
C ALA A 115 16.30 -14.98 11.19
N LEU A 116 17.49 -14.82 11.77
CA LEU A 116 18.23 -13.77 12.48
C LEU A 116 19.70 -13.99 12.11
N THR A 117 20.52 -12.95 11.92
CA THR A 117 21.97 -13.14 12.04
C THR A 117 22.26 -13.39 13.52
N PRO A 118 22.73 -14.57 13.94
CA PRO A 118 23.31 -14.71 15.27
C PRO A 118 24.60 -13.88 15.28
N LEU A 119 24.75 -13.00 16.27
CA LEU A 119 26.07 -12.48 16.63
C LEU A 119 26.94 -13.59 17.20
#